data_AF-A0A8T0FNY7-F1
#
_entry.id   AF-A0A8T0FNY7-F1
#
_cell.length_a   1.000
_cell.length_b   1.000
_cell.length_c   1.000
_cell.angle_alpha   90.00
_cell.angle_beta   90.00
_cell.angle_gamma   90.00
#
_symmetry.space_group_name_H-M   'P 1'
#
loop_
_entity.id
_entity.type
_entity.pdbx_description
1 polymer ?
#
loop_
_entity_poly.entity_id
_entity_poly.type
_entity_poly.pdbx_seq_one_letter_code
_entity_poly.pdbx_strand_id
1 'polypeptide(L)'
;MALKMKNAQKFDKARKLFQHALALQPLHPDILNHYGEFLEEKENDIIRADHLYVKALTVSPDHSRALVNRKRTLRVVDELDEQELERIDRKRIELIELNHNNPSLKRVKKEIYFQHIYHTVAIEGNTMTLAETRMVVETRMSVPGKSVMEHNEILGLESALRYINKTLVNKDIITVYDILAIHKRVLGHVDPIEAGSFRQNQVFVGEHIPPLASDVAYLMEEFVEWLQSDNMLRLHPVKQAALAHYKLVYIHPFVDGNGRTARLLMNLILMRNGYPPVIIRKQDRSMYYNAIQLANEGDVRPFIRFIAHCTECTLNVYLHAQEYGAKCLMALEQPKKQDYNDIIPL
;
A
#
# COMPACT_ATOMS: atom_id res chain seq x y z
N MET A 1 -20.76 27.18 11.99
CA MET A 1 -19.99 28.35 11.44
C MET A 1 -19.50 28.10 10.01
N ALA A 2 -18.95 26.91 9.70
CA ALA A 2 -18.50 26.53 8.36
C ALA A 2 -19.58 26.73 7.27
N LEU A 3 -20.81 26.25 7.49
CA LEU A 3 -21.94 26.45 6.57
C LEU A 3 -22.25 27.93 6.30
N LYS A 4 -22.17 28.79 7.32
CA LYS A 4 -22.35 30.25 7.14
C LYS A 4 -21.26 30.83 6.24
N MET A 5 -20.01 30.37 6.36
CA MET A 5 -18.91 30.78 5.48
C MET A 5 -19.08 30.23 4.06
N LYS A 6 -19.54 28.98 3.89
CA LYS A 6 -19.91 28.39 2.59
C LYS A 6 -20.96 29.24 1.88
N ASN A 7 -22.05 29.58 2.58
CA ASN A 7 -23.15 30.40 2.04
C ASN A 7 -22.72 31.84 1.73
N ALA A 8 -21.77 32.39 2.49
CA ALA A 8 -21.15 33.68 2.22
C ALA A 8 -20.04 33.64 1.14
N GLN A 9 -19.89 32.51 0.42
CA GLN A 9 -18.88 32.28 -0.62
C GLN A 9 -17.42 32.44 -0.16
N LYS A 10 -17.16 32.29 1.15
CA LYS A 10 -15.82 32.33 1.75
C LYS A 10 -15.24 30.91 1.83
N PHE A 11 -14.95 30.30 0.67
CA PHE A 11 -14.64 28.88 0.57
C PHE A 11 -13.39 28.44 1.35
N ASP A 12 -12.29 29.20 1.31
CA ASP A 12 -11.08 28.85 2.09
C ASP A 12 -11.34 28.87 3.61
N LYS A 13 -12.17 29.80 4.08
CA LYS A 13 -12.58 29.86 5.49
C LYS A 13 -13.52 28.71 5.81
N ALA A 14 -14.45 28.37 4.91
CA ALA A 14 -15.34 27.23 5.08
C ALA A 14 -14.54 25.92 5.20
N ARG A 15 -13.57 25.67 4.31
CA ARG A 15 -12.67 24.51 4.35
C ARG A 15 -11.96 24.39 5.70
N LYS A 16 -11.27 25.44 6.14
CA LYS A 16 -10.56 25.44 7.43
C LYS A 16 -11.50 25.18 8.61
N LEU A 17 -12.72 25.72 8.56
CA LEU A 17 -13.71 25.49 9.62
C LEU A 17 -14.28 24.06 9.60
N PHE A 18 -14.45 23.44 8.43
CA PHE A 18 -14.84 22.03 8.35
C PHE A 18 -13.72 21.13 8.88
N GLN A 19 -12.47 21.37 8.47
CA GLN A 19 -11.30 20.64 8.98
C GLN A 19 -11.17 20.76 10.49
N HIS A 20 -11.35 21.98 11.04
CA HIS A 20 -11.33 22.19 12.48
C HIS A 20 -12.48 21.47 13.19
N ALA A 21 -13.69 21.47 12.61
CA ALA A 21 -14.84 20.76 13.17
C ALA A 21 -14.61 19.23 13.20
N LEU A 22 -14.01 18.67 12.14
CA LEU A 22 -13.61 17.26 12.13
C LEU A 22 -12.50 16.94 13.12
N ALA A 23 -11.53 17.84 13.30
CA ALA A 23 -10.48 17.64 14.31
C ALA A 23 -11.05 17.59 15.75
N LEU A 24 -12.15 18.31 16.02
CA LEU A 24 -12.83 18.29 17.31
C LEU A 24 -13.79 17.10 17.46
N GLN A 25 -14.51 16.73 16.40
CA GLN A 25 -15.47 15.62 16.40
C GLN A 25 -15.34 14.79 15.10
N PRO A 26 -14.35 13.88 15.02
CA PRO A 26 -14.01 13.16 13.78
C PRO A 26 -15.11 12.23 13.25
N LEU A 27 -16.03 11.83 14.12
CA LEU A 27 -17.08 10.85 13.84
C LEU A 27 -18.49 11.46 13.81
N HIS A 28 -18.63 12.79 13.81
CA HIS A 28 -19.96 13.41 13.79
C HIS A 28 -20.58 13.34 12.38
N PRO A 29 -21.71 12.64 12.19
CA PRO A 29 -22.24 12.32 10.87
C PRO A 29 -22.67 13.57 10.07
N ASP A 30 -23.28 14.58 10.69
CA ASP A 30 -23.64 15.83 9.99
C ASP A 30 -22.40 16.62 9.51
N ILE A 31 -21.32 16.63 10.30
CA ILE A 31 -20.08 17.35 9.94
C ILE A 31 -19.45 16.67 8.72
N LEU A 32 -19.35 15.34 8.77
CA LEU A 32 -18.84 14.50 7.68
C LEU A 32 -19.68 14.72 6.40
N ASN A 33 -21.01 14.61 6.50
CA ASN A 33 -21.89 14.80 5.34
C ASN A 33 -21.80 16.21 4.76
N HIS A 34 -21.87 17.26 5.58
CA HIS A 34 -21.79 18.63 5.09
C HIS A 34 -20.43 18.99 4.50
N TYR A 35 -19.35 18.41 5.03
CA TYR A 35 -18.04 18.59 4.45
C TYR A 35 -17.91 17.85 3.11
N GLY A 36 -18.45 16.63 2.99
CA GLY A 36 -18.52 15.90 1.72
C GLY A 36 -19.25 16.70 0.64
N GLU A 37 -20.41 17.30 0.98
CA GLU A 37 -21.15 18.17 0.05
C GLU A 37 -20.35 19.42 -0.35
N PHE A 38 -19.54 19.95 0.56
CA PHE A 38 -18.67 21.07 0.25
C PHE A 38 -17.56 20.67 -0.73
N LEU A 39 -16.91 19.52 -0.52
CA LEU A 39 -15.87 19.00 -1.40
C LEU A 39 -16.42 18.74 -2.81
N GLU A 40 -17.59 18.11 -2.88
CA GLU A 40 -18.23 17.82 -4.16
C GLU A 40 -18.61 19.10 -4.92
N GLU A 41 -19.34 20.02 -4.28
CA GLU A 41 -19.90 21.20 -4.97
C GLU A 41 -18.86 22.29 -5.28
N LYS A 42 -17.76 22.35 -4.52
CA LYS A 42 -16.81 23.48 -4.56
C LYS A 42 -15.40 23.09 -4.92
N GLU A 43 -15.00 21.84 -4.69
CA GLU A 43 -13.64 21.37 -4.97
C GLU A 43 -13.62 20.29 -6.05
N ASN A 44 -14.80 19.80 -6.49
CA ASN A 44 -14.93 18.71 -7.44
C ASN A 44 -14.19 17.43 -7.00
N ASP A 45 -14.01 17.27 -5.69
CA ASP A 45 -13.31 16.14 -5.08
C ASP A 45 -14.34 15.08 -4.63
N ILE A 46 -14.79 14.31 -5.63
CA ILE A 46 -15.86 13.32 -5.47
C ILE A 46 -15.38 12.12 -4.64
N ILE A 47 -14.10 11.74 -4.77
CA ILE A 47 -13.52 10.60 -4.05
C ILE A 47 -13.51 10.88 -2.54
N ARG A 48 -13.05 12.06 -2.13
CA ARG A 48 -13.10 12.44 -0.71
C ARG A 48 -14.51 12.65 -0.21
N ALA A 49 -15.39 13.25 -1.03
CA ALA A 49 -16.79 13.40 -0.67
C ALA A 49 -17.45 12.04 -0.38
N ASP A 50 -17.26 11.05 -1.26
CA ASP A 50 -17.75 9.70 -1.08
C ASP A 50 -17.22 9.05 0.21
N HIS A 51 -15.92 9.19 0.47
CA HIS A 51 -15.33 8.66 1.70
C HIS A 51 -15.96 9.27 2.96
N LEU A 52 -16.20 10.58 2.98
CA LEU A 52 -16.88 11.22 4.12
C LEU A 52 -18.32 10.73 4.28
N TYR A 53 -19.03 10.42 3.20
CA TYR A 53 -20.35 9.80 3.27
C TYR A 53 -20.27 8.36 3.80
N VAL A 54 -19.28 7.57 3.41
CA VAL A 54 -19.04 6.24 3.98
C VAL A 54 -18.78 6.35 5.48
N LYS A 55 -17.88 7.24 5.90
CA LYS A 55 -17.56 7.47 7.31
C LYS A 55 -18.76 7.97 8.13
N ALA A 56 -19.64 8.78 7.54
CA ALA A 56 -20.88 9.17 8.20
C ALA A 56 -21.80 7.95 8.44
N LEU A 57 -21.86 7.04 7.47
CA LEU A 57 -22.73 5.86 7.51
C LEU A 57 -22.17 4.70 8.36
N THR A 58 -20.85 4.62 8.58
CA THR A 58 -20.28 3.67 9.54
C THR A 58 -20.68 4.00 10.97
N VAL A 59 -20.84 5.30 11.29
CA VAL A 59 -21.27 5.77 12.61
C VAL A 59 -22.80 5.85 12.72
N SER A 60 -23.47 6.29 11.66
CA SER A 60 -24.93 6.46 11.61
C SER A 60 -25.50 5.84 10.33
N PRO A 61 -25.79 4.52 10.32
CA PRO A 61 -26.25 3.81 9.12
C PRO A 61 -27.53 4.37 8.51
N ASP A 62 -28.42 4.93 9.34
CA ASP A 62 -29.72 5.48 8.93
C ASP A 62 -29.67 6.96 8.54
N HIS A 63 -28.48 7.55 8.39
CA HIS A 63 -28.32 8.96 8.03
C HIS A 63 -28.79 9.23 6.60
N SER A 64 -30.08 9.59 6.46
CA SER A 64 -30.82 9.74 5.20
C SER A 64 -30.07 10.53 4.11
N ARG A 65 -29.52 11.69 4.47
CA ARG A 65 -28.81 12.57 3.52
C ARG A 65 -27.49 11.97 3.03
N ALA A 66 -26.79 11.24 3.90
CA ALA A 66 -25.53 10.58 3.55
C ALA A 66 -25.79 9.34 2.67
N LEU A 67 -26.89 8.61 2.90
CA LEU A 67 -27.33 7.51 2.02
C LEU A 67 -27.61 8.00 0.60
N VAL A 68 -28.33 9.11 0.45
CA VAL A 68 -28.65 9.70 -0.86
C VAL A 68 -27.38 10.16 -1.57
N ASN A 69 -26.51 10.88 -0.86
CA ASN A 69 -25.25 11.37 -1.42
C ASN A 69 -24.34 10.21 -1.84
N ARG A 70 -24.14 9.21 -0.97
CA ARG A 70 -23.33 8.02 -1.27
C ARG A 70 -23.85 7.23 -2.46
N LYS A 71 -25.17 7.04 -2.58
CA LYS A 71 -25.75 6.31 -3.72
C LYS A 71 -25.41 6.97 -5.06
N ARG A 72 -25.30 8.29 -5.07
CA ARG A 72 -24.94 9.06 -6.25
C ARG A 72 -23.43 9.06 -6.52
N THR A 73 -22.61 9.26 -5.48
CA THR A 73 -21.15 9.31 -5.63
C THR A 73 -20.53 7.94 -5.92
N LEU A 74 -21.10 6.86 -5.39
CA LEU A 74 -20.58 5.49 -5.57
C LEU A 74 -20.34 5.14 -7.03
N ARG A 75 -21.32 5.39 -7.91
CA ARG A 75 -21.19 5.07 -9.34
C ARG A 75 -20.05 5.85 -10.01
N VAL A 76 -19.92 7.13 -9.67
CA VAL A 76 -18.87 7.99 -10.23
C VAL A 76 -17.49 7.56 -9.73
N VAL A 77 -17.39 7.24 -8.44
CA VAL A 77 -16.14 6.77 -7.84
C VAL A 77 -15.72 5.42 -8.41
N ASP A 78 -16.66 4.49 -8.60
CA ASP A 78 -16.37 3.19 -9.23
C ASP A 78 -15.87 3.36 -10.68
N GLU A 79 -16.46 4.28 -11.45
CA GLU A 79 -16.01 4.61 -12.81
C GLU A 79 -14.60 5.24 -12.82
N LEU A 80 -14.31 6.14 -11.88
CA LEU A 80 -12.98 6.76 -11.73
C LEU A 80 -11.90 5.74 -11.35
N ASP A 81 -12.22 4.85 -10.40
CA ASP A 81 -11.31 3.80 -9.95
C ASP A 81 -11.00 2.82 -11.10
N GLU A 82 -12.00 2.47 -11.92
CA GLU A 82 -11.80 1.59 -13.07
C GLU A 82 -10.94 2.25 -14.16
N GLN A 83 -11.17 3.54 -14.46
CA GLN A 83 -10.35 4.29 -15.41
C GLN A 83 -8.88 4.39 -14.98
N GLU A 84 -8.62 4.53 -13.68
CA GLU A 84 -7.25 4.50 -13.14
C GLU A 84 -6.58 3.13 -13.37
N LEU A 85 -7.30 2.04 -13.14
CA LEU A 85 -6.78 0.69 -13.33
C LEU A 85 -6.54 0.37 -14.81
N GLU A 86 -7.44 0.77 -15.70
CA GLU A 86 -7.24 0.66 -17.15
C GLU A 86 -5.99 1.44 -17.60
N ARG A 87 -5.73 2.62 -17.02
CA ARG A 87 -4.52 3.41 -17.30
C ARG A 87 -3.26 2.67 -16.86
N ILE A 88 -3.29 2.05 -15.68
CA ILE A 88 -2.20 1.21 -15.18
C ILE A 88 -1.97 0.00 -16.09
N ASP A 89 -3.03 -0.62 -16.60
CA ASP A 89 -2.94 -1.78 -17.49
C ASP A 89 -2.33 -1.45 -18.85
N ARG A 90 -2.67 -0.30 -19.42
CA ARG A 90 -2.01 0.19 -20.64
C ARG A 90 -0.49 0.33 -20.43
N LYS A 91 -0.07 0.92 -19.31
CA LYS A 91 1.36 1.07 -18.96
C LYS A 91 2.06 -0.27 -18.69
N ARG A 92 1.35 -1.23 -18.08
CA ARG A 92 1.86 -2.60 -17.90
C ARG A 92 2.13 -3.25 -19.26
N ILE A 93 1.15 -3.20 -20.17
CA ILE A 93 1.28 -3.78 -21.51
C ILE A 93 2.46 -3.16 -22.25
N GLU A 94 2.56 -1.83 -22.24
CA GLU A 94 3.69 -1.10 -22.83
C GLU A 94 5.04 -1.58 -22.26
N LEU A 95 5.14 -1.77 -20.94
CA LEU A 95 6.35 -2.28 -20.30
C LEU A 95 6.72 -3.70 -20.73
N ILE A 96 5.73 -4.59 -20.89
CA ILE A 96 5.94 -5.99 -21.30
C ILE A 96 6.45 -6.05 -22.75
N GLU A 97 5.96 -5.16 -23.62
CA GLU A 97 6.37 -5.08 -25.02
C GLU A 97 7.80 -4.50 -25.19
N LEU A 98 8.37 -3.89 -24.15
CA LEU A 98 9.73 -3.35 -24.22
C LEU A 98 10.77 -4.46 -24.37
N ASN A 99 11.77 -4.20 -25.22
CA ASN A 99 12.94 -5.07 -25.36
C ASN A 99 13.69 -5.22 -24.03
N HIS A 100 13.51 -6.36 -23.36
CA HIS A 100 14.12 -6.69 -22.08
C HIS A 100 15.65 -6.85 -22.14
N ASN A 101 16.25 -6.92 -23.33
CA ASN A 101 17.69 -6.92 -23.50
C ASN A 101 18.32 -5.53 -23.50
N ASN A 102 17.51 -4.46 -23.47
CA ASN A 102 17.99 -3.08 -23.36
C ASN A 102 18.85 -2.89 -22.09
N PRO A 103 20.13 -2.46 -22.21
CA PRO A 103 21.00 -2.21 -21.06
C PRO A 103 20.44 -1.20 -20.06
N SER A 104 19.73 -0.16 -20.52
CA SER A 104 19.09 0.84 -19.66
C SER A 104 18.01 0.19 -18.78
N LEU A 105 17.20 -0.69 -19.36
CA LEU A 105 16.16 -1.40 -18.62
C LEU A 105 16.76 -2.38 -17.60
N LYS A 106 17.84 -3.07 -17.93
CA LYS A 106 18.58 -3.93 -16.97
C LYS A 106 19.13 -3.11 -15.80
N ARG A 107 19.67 -1.92 -16.08
CA ARG A 107 20.17 -0.99 -15.05
C ARG A 107 19.05 -0.51 -14.13
N VAL A 108 17.89 -0.14 -14.69
CA VAL A 108 16.73 0.28 -13.88
C VAL A 108 16.15 -0.85 -13.06
N LYS A 109 16.04 -2.08 -13.61
CA LYS A 109 15.66 -3.27 -12.82
C LYS A 109 16.59 -3.48 -11.62
N LYS A 110 17.91 -3.35 -11.82
CA LYS A 110 18.90 -3.46 -10.75
C LYS A 110 18.75 -2.35 -9.70
N GLU A 111 18.49 -1.12 -10.14
CA GLU A 111 18.30 0.01 -9.23
C GLU A 111 17.01 -0.14 -8.40
N ILE A 112 15.89 -0.47 -9.05
CA ILE A 112 14.60 -0.72 -8.40
C ILE A 112 14.72 -1.83 -7.36
N TYR A 113 15.55 -2.85 -7.61
CA TYR A 113 15.84 -3.90 -6.62
C TYR A 113 16.39 -3.32 -5.31
N PHE A 114 17.41 -2.45 -5.37
CA PHE A 114 17.96 -1.81 -4.18
C PHE A 114 17.00 -0.81 -3.54
N GLN A 115 16.28 -0.04 -4.36
CA GLN A 115 15.28 0.92 -3.89
C GLN A 115 14.15 0.22 -3.13
N HIS A 116 13.67 -0.92 -3.63
CA HIS A 116 12.66 -1.72 -2.96
C HIS A 116 13.15 -2.17 -1.57
N ILE A 117 14.37 -2.70 -1.50
CA ILE A 117 14.97 -3.14 -0.22
C ILE A 117 15.07 -1.97 0.75
N TYR A 118 15.66 -0.86 0.30
CA TYR A 118 15.83 0.35 1.09
C TYR A 118 14.51 0.87 1.66
N HIS A 119 13.50 1.07 0.80
CA HIS A 119 12.25 1.66 1.23
C HIS A 119 11.46 0.76 2.17
N THR A 120 11.43 -0.56 1.94
CA THR A 120 10.64 -1.45 2.77
C THR A 120 11.22 -1.62 4.18
N VAL A 121 12.55 -1.59 4.37
CA VAL A 121 13.15 -1.59 5.71
C VAL A 121 13.07 -0.22 6.37
N ALA A 122 13.21 0.86 5.60
CA ALA A 122 13.11 2.23 6.12
C ALA A 122 11.70 2.59 6.62
N ILE A 123 10.64 2.00 6.05
CA ILE A 123 9.27 2.14 6.57
C ILE A 123 9.16 1.60 8.00
N GLU A 124 9.91 0.54 8.33
CA GLU A 124 9.94 -0.06 9.66
C GLU A 124 10.93 0.63 10.62
N GLY A 125 11.67 1.63 10.15
CA GLY A 125 12.55 2.46 10.97
C GLY A 125 14.05 2.20 10.80
N ASN A 126 14.45 1.31 9.88
CA ASN A 126 15.86 1.13 9.54
C ASN A 126 16.47 2.45 9.03
N THR A 127 17.63 2.82 9.57
CA THR A 127 18.24 4.14 9.37
C THR A 127 19.31 4.15 8.27
N MET A 128 19.60 3.02 7.64
CA MET A 128 20.57 2.96 6.54
C MET A 128 20.09 3.77 5.35
N THR A 129 21.03 4.44 4.69
CA THR A 129 20.81 5.11 3.41
C THR A 129 20.71 4.10 2.26
N LEU A 130 20.24 4.55 1.11
CA LEU A 130 20.22 3.71 -0.09
C LEU A 130 21.63 3.25 -0.50
N ALA A 131 22.64 4.12 -0.37
CA ALA A 131 24.02 3.80 -0.70
C ALA A 131 24.59 2.72 0.24
N GLU A 132 24.34 2.84 1.55
CA GLU A 132 24.71 1.84 2.54
C GLU A 132 23.98 0.51 2.29
N THR A 133 22.67 0.56 2.03
CA THR A 133 21.86 -0.62 1.68
C THR A 133 22.43 -1.35 0.47
N ARG A 134 22.79 -0.61 -0.58
CA ARG A 134 23.42 -1.18 -1.78
C ARG A 134 24.75 -1.85 -1.44
N MET A 135 25.60 -1.17 -0.66
CA MET A 135 26.89 -1.72 -0.25
C MET A 135 26.71 -3.06 0.48
N VAL A 136 25.80 -3.13 1.46
CA VAL A 136 25.51 -4.37 2.20
C VAL A 136 25.07 -5.50 1.27
N VAL A 137 24.19 -5.22 0.31
CA VAL A 137 23.68 -6.24 -0.62
C VAL A 137 24.75 -6.71 -1.62
N GLU A 138 25.53 -5.78 -2.18
CA GLU A 138 26.50 -6.08 -3.24
C GLU A 138 27.79 -6.68 -2.71
N THR A 139 28.37 -6.11 -1.65
CA THR A 139 29.71 -6.49 -1.16
C THR A 139 29.65 -7.39 0.07
N ARG A 140 28.50 -7.50 0.73
CA ARG A 140 28.33 -8.20 2.02
C ARG A 140 29.21 -7.62 3.13
N MET A 141 29.68 -6.38 2.98
CA MET A 141 30.47 -5.67 3.99
C MET A 141 29.58 -4.97 5.01
N SER A 142 30.05 -4.88 6.25
CA SER A 142 29.42 -4.09 7.29
C SER A 142 29.67 -2.60 7.10
N VAL A 143 28.64 -1.80 7.36
CA VAL A 143 28.67 -0.33 7.41
C VAL A 143 29.06 0.10 8.84
N PRO A 144 30.17 0.84 9.02
CA PRO A 144 30.56 1.35 10.34
C PRO A 144 29.46 2.23 10.97
N GLY A 145 29.24 2.08 12.27
CA GLY A 145 28.29 2.91 13.03
C GLY A 145 26.81 2.54 12.85
N LYS A 146 26.49 1.49 12.09
CA LYS A 146 25.13 0.95 11.96
C LYS A 146 24.97 -0.35 12.75
N SER A 147 23.75 -0.63 13.22
CA SER A 147 23.51 -1.82 14.04
C SER A 147 23.58 -3.10 13.21
N VAL A 148 23.98 -4.21 13.83
CA VAL A 148 23.97 -5.53 13.17
C VAL A 148 22.55 -5.94 12.78
N MET A 149 21.56 -5.57 13.59
CA MET A 149 20.15 -5.83 13.27
C MET A 149 19.74 -5.17 11.95
N GLU A 150 20.07 -3.89 11.73
CA GLU A 150 19.74 -3.21 10.47
C GLU A 150 20.38 -3.86 9.23
N HIS A 151 21.60 -4.39 9.36
CA HIS A 151 22.24 -5.19 8.30
C HIS A 151 21.47 -6.47 8.04
N ASN A 152 21.11 -7.18 9.10
CA ASN A 152 20.42 -8.47 9.04
C ASN A 152 19.01 -8.32 8.43
N GLU A 153 18.31 -7.22 8.68
CA GLU A 153 17.04 -6.91 8.02
C GLU A 153 17.18 -6.76 6.51
N ILE A 154 18.20 -6.03 6.05
CA ILE A 154 18.50 -5.83 4.64
C ILE A 154 18.84 -7.17 3.96
N LEU A 155 19.69 -7.97 4.60
CA LEU A 155 20.10 -9.28 4.09
C LEU A 155 18.93 -10.28 4.07
N GLY A 156 18.08 -10.25 5.11
CA GLY A 156 16.89 -11.10 5.19
C GLY A 156 15.88 -10.79 4.10
N LEU A 157 15.58 -9.51 3.89
CA LEU A 157 14.68 -9.10 2.83
C LEU A 157 15.24 -9.38 1.43
N GLU A 158 16.54 -9.15 1.21
CA GLU A 158 17.20 -9.51 -0.04
C GLU A 158 17.12 -11.02 -0.33
N SER A 159 17.35 -11.85 0.69
CA SER A 159 17.18 -13.30 0.62
C SER A 159 15.73 -13.69 0.25
N ALA A 160 14.74 -13.03 0.85
CA ALA A 160 13.33 -13.26 0.58
C ALA A 160 12.93 -12.87 -0.85
N LEU A 161 13.38 -11.71 -1.34
CA LEU A 161 13.15 -11.28 -2.73
C LEU A 161 13.76 -12.25 -3.73
N ARG A 162 14.99 -12.71 -3.47
CA ARG A 162 15.67 -13.68 -4.32
C ARG A 162 14.91 -15.00 -4.38
N TYR A 163 14.35 -15.45 -3.26
CA TYR A 163 13.52 -16.65 -3.18
C TYR A 163 12.21 -16.50 -3.96
N ILE A 164 11.52 -15.36 -3.81
CA ILE A 164 10.31 -15.05 -4.59
C ILE A 164 10.60 -15.14 -6.08
N ASN A 165 11.63 -14.42 -6.55
CA ASN A 165 11.99 -14.35 -7.96
C ASN A 165 12.39 -15.70 -8.57
N LYS A 166 13.06 -16.57 -7.78
CA LYS A 166 13.55 -17.86 -8.27
C LYS A 166 12.51 -18.98 -8.16
N THR A 167 11.66 -18.95 -7.14
CA THR A 167 10.85 -20.11 -6.75
C THR A 167 9.35 -19.85 -6.85
N LEU A 168 8.88 -18.67 -6.47
CA LEU A 168 7.44 -18.44 -6.27
C LEU A 168 6.75 -17.75 -7.45
N VAL A 169 7.47 -16.94 -8.23
CA VAL A 169 6.87 -16.21 -9.37
C VAL A 169 6.29 -17.16 -10.42
N ASN A 170 6.89 -18.33 -10.65
CA ASN A 170 6.42 -19.30 -11.64
C ASN A 170 5.58 -20.44 -11.05
N LYS A 171 5.23 -20.36 -9.75
CA LYS A 171 4.41 -21.38 -9.09
C LYS A 171 2.94 -21.00 -9.26
N ASP A 172 2.05 -21.98 -9.46
CA ASP A 172 0.63 -21.70 -9.69
C ASP A 172 -0.06 -21.23 -8.39
N ILE A 173 0.13 -21.99 -7.30
CA ILE A 173 -0.61 -21.79 -6.05
C ILE A 173 0.27 -21.16 -4.97
N ILE A 174 -0.29 -20.24 -4.18
CA ILE A 174 0.31 -19.69 -2.96
C ILE A 174 -0.26 -20.45 -1.76
N THR A 175 0.61 -21.09 -0.99
CA THR A 175 0.27 -21.87 0.20
C THR A 175 0.73 -21.16 1.47
N VAL A 176 0.21 -21.56 2.64
CA VAL A 176 0.70 -21.06 3.93
C VAL A 176 2.21 -21.28 4.07
N TYR A 177 2.72 -22.43 3.63
CA TYR A 177 4.14 -22.74 3.64
C TYR A 177 4.98 -21.75 2.82
N ASP A 178 4.46 -21.21 1.72
CA ASP A 178 5.18 -20.20 0.94
C ASP A 178 5.29 -18.89 1.73
N ILE A 179 4.22 -18.48 2.43
CA ILE A 179 4.22 -17.29 3.28
C ILE A 179 5.19 -17.48 4.46
N LEU A 180 5.16 -18.64 5.12
CA LEU A 180 6.13 -18.99 6.17
C LEU A 180 7.57 -19.00 5.63
N ALA A 181 7.79 -19.49 4.41
CA ALA A 181 9.11 -19.53 3.77
C ALA A 181 9.63 -18.13 3.40
N ILE A 182 8.74 -17.20 3.00
CA ILE A 182 9.06 -15.78 2.83
C ILE A 182 9.44 -15.21 4.20
N HIS A 183 8.58 -15.35 5.21
CA HIS A 183 8.80 -14.81 6.55
C HIS A 183 10.10 -15.33 7.18
N LYS A 184 10.39 -16.63 7.03
CA LYS A 184 11.62 -17.26 7.49
C LYS A 184 12.88 -16.58 6.96
N ARG A 185 12.84 -16.09 5.71
CA ARG A 185 13.97 -15.37 5.10
C ARG A 185 14.03 -13.92 5.56
N VAL A 186 12.87 -13.26 5.65
CA VAL A 186 12.75 -11.88 6.14
C VAL A 186 13.36 -11.75 7.54
N LEU A 187 12.97 -12.62 8.46
CA LEU A 187 13.35 -12.51 9.87
C LEU A 187 14.55 -13.39 10.26
N GLY A 188 14.93 -14.38 9.45
CA GLY A 188 15.90 -15.41 9.84
C GLY A 188 17.31 -14.95 10.18
N HIS A 189 17.71 -13.74 9.76
CA HIS A 189 19.00 -13.16 10.20
C HIS A 189 18.86 -12.31 11.47
N VAL A 190 17.64 -11.87 11.81
CA VAL A 190 17.34 -11.01 12.97
C VAL A 190 16.93 -11.87 14.16
N ASP A 191 15.93 -12.73 13.95
CA ASP A 191 15.40 -13.65 14.95
C ASP A 191 15.14 -15.03 14.30
N PRO A 192 16.14 -15.94 14.30
CA PRO A 192 16.00 -17.26 13.70
C PRO A 192 15.04 -18.19 14.46
N ILE A 193 14.66 -17.88 15.70
CA ILE A 193 13.76 -18.71 16.51
C ILE A 193 12.32 -18.50 16.05
N GLU A 194 11.92 -17.24 15.88
CA GLU A 194 10.57 -16.85 15.44
C GLU A 194 10.40 -16.86 13.91
N ALA A 195 11.52 -16.89 13.15
CA ALA A 195 11.51 -16.86 11.70
C ALA A 195 10.75 -18.04 11.07
N GLY A 196 9.64 -17.71 10.40
CA GLY A 196 8.79 -18.70 9.73
C GLY A 196 7.84 -19.46 10.66
N SER A 197 7.63 -18.96 11.87
CA SER A 197 6.71 -19.52 12.86
C SER A 197 5.60 -18.52 13.17
N PHE A 198 4.37 -19.00 13.40
CA PHE A 198 3.29 -18.13 13.88
C PHE A 198 3.51 -17.73 15.33
N ARG A 199 3.07 -16.51 15.67
CA ARG A 199 3.13 -16.02 17.04
C ARG A 199 2.29 -16.90 17.97
N GLN A 200 2.79 -17.11 19.17
CA GLN A 200 2.10 -17.88 20.22
C GLN A 200 1.39 -16.98 21.24
N ASN A 201 1.69 -15.69 21.24
CA ASN A 201 1.16 -14.71 22.17
C ASN A 201 0.38 -13.60 21.44
N GLN A 202 -0.48 -12.91 22.17
CA GLN A 202 -1.20 -11.77 21.65
C GLN A 202 -0.28 -10.54 21.52
N VAL A 203 -0.46 -9.79 20.43
CA VAL A 203 0.30 -8.57 20.14
C VAL A 203 -0.65 -7.40 19.87
N PHE A 204 -0.14 -6.17 19.94
CA PHE A 204 -0.91 -4.94 19.73
C PHE A 204 -0.20 -4.07 18.70
N VAL A 205 -0.93 -3.55 17.72
CA VAL A 205 -0.36 -2.85 16.56
C VAL A 205 -1.04 -1.50 16.39
N GLY A 206 -0.49 -0.47 17.05
CA GLY A 206 -1.16 0.82 17.15
C GLY A 206 -2.49 0.67 17.88
N GLU A 207 -3.59 1.05 17.21
CA GLU A 207 -4.96 0.91 17.72
C GLU A 207 -5.62 -0.42 17.32
N HIS A 208 -5.00 -1.20 16.43
CA HIS A 208 -5.52 -2.48 15.97
C HIS A 208 -5.15 -3.60 16.95
N ILE A 209 -6.15 -4.42 17.29
CA ILE A 209 -5.99 -5.66 18.05
C ILE A 209 -6.19 -6.81 17.07
N PRO A 210 -5.12 -7.50 16.64
CA PRO A 210 -5.22 -8.66 15.77
C PRO A 210 -6.00 -9.82 16.42
N PRO A 211 -6.44 -10.81 15.62
CA PRO A 211 -7.06 -12.04 16.11
C PRO A 211 -6.25 -12.74 17.23
N LEU A 212 -6.84 -13.66 17.97
CA LEU A 212 -6.09 -14.40 19.00
C LEU A 212 -5.03 -15.30 18.36
N ALA A 213 -3.91 -15.52 19.07
CA ALA A 213 -2.83 -16.37 18.59
C ALA A 213 -3.28 -17.81 18.27
N SER A 214 -4.27 -18.32 19.01
CA SER A 214 -4.89 -19.63 18.76
C SER A 214 -5.55 -19.76 17.40
N ASP A 215 -6.04 -18.64 16.85
CA ASP A 215 -6.87 -18.61 15.65
C ASP A 215 -6.02 -18.34 14.41
N VAL A 216 -4.77 -17.87 14.58
CA VAL A 216 -3.87 -17.46 13.48
C VAL A 216 -3.68 -18.57 12.45
N ALA A 217 -3.44 -19.81 12.88
CA ALA A 217 -3.21 -20.91 11.95
C ALA A 217 -4.42 -21.16 11.05
N TYR A 218 -5.62 -21.20 11.64
CA TYR A 218 -6.88 -21.36 10.91
C TYR A 218 -7.14 -20.18 9.96
N LEU A 219 -7.00 -18.95 10.44
CA LEU A 219 -7.20 -17.75 9.63
C LEU A 219 -6.21 -17.63 8.47
N MET A 220 -5.00 -18.16 8.62
CA MET A 220 -4.01 -18.20 7.55
C MET A 220 -4.35 -19.23 6.47
N GLU A 221 -4.97 -20.36 6.83
CA GLU A 221 -5.52 -21.31 5.86
C GLU A 221 -6.70 -20.68 5.09
N GLU A 222 -7.67 -20.09 5.81
CA GLU A 222 -8.78 -19.36 5.17
C GLU A 222 -8.28 -18.23 4.26
N PHE A 223 -7.19 -17.55 4.67
CA PHE A 223 -6.58 -16.50 3.87
C PHE A 223 -6.03 -17.03 2.54
N VAL A 224 -5.31 -18.14 2.53
CA VAL A 224 -4.75 -18.69 1.28
C VAL A 224 -5.82 -19.34 0.41
N GLU A 225 -6.88 -19.90 1.00
CA GLU A 225 -8.06 -20.36 0.26
C GLU A 225 -8.78 -19.17 -0.39
N TRP A 226 -8.97 -18.08 0.36
CA TRP A 226 -9.56 -16.85 -0.16
C TRP A 226 -8.74 -16.25 -1.30
N LEU A 227 -7.41 -16.27 -1.24
CA LEU A 227 -6.52 -15.82 -2.33
C LEU A 227 -6.75 -16.60 -3.63
N GLN A 228 -7.21 -17.85 -3.53
CA GLN A 228 -7.45 -18.75 -4.66
C GLN A 228 -8.91 -18.79 -5.10
N SER A 229 -9.81 -18.07 -4.41
CA SER A 229 -11.23 -18.05 -4.75
C SER A 229 -11.49 -17.39 -6.11
N ASP A 230 -12.49 -17.89 -6.86
CA ASP A 230 -12.90 -17.32 -8.16
C ASP A 230 -13.19 -15.81 -8.08
N ASN A 231 -13.82 -15.37 -6.99
CA ASN A 231 -14.12 -13.96 -6.77
C ASN A 231 -12.85 -13.13 -6.69
N MET A 232 -11.82 -13.61 -5.98
CA MET A 232 -10.53 -12.95 -5.87
C MET A 232 -9.80 -12.93 -7.20
N LEU A 233 -9.75 -14.07 -7.90
CA LEU A 233 -9.05 -14.22 -9.18
C LEU A 233 -9.65 -13.36 -10.32
N ARG A 234 -10.94 -13.01 -10.23
CA ARG A 234 -11.62 -12.10 -11.17
C ARG A 234 -11.35 -10.62 -10.89
N LEU A 235 -10.83 -10.26 -9.71
CA LEU A 235 -10.48 -8.86 -9.44
C LEU A 235 -9.26 -8.45 -10.26
N HIS A 236 -9.15 -7.16 -10.53
CA HIS A 236 -7.94 -6.58 -11.12
C HIS A 236 -6.69 -6.92 -10.26
N PRO A 237 -5.53 -7.28 -10.84
CA PRO A 237 -4.37 -7.74 -10.07
C PRO A 237 -3.87 -6.75 -9.00
N VAL A 238 -3.98 -5.44 -9.25
CA VAL A 238 -3.68 -4.40 -8.25
C VAL A 238 -4.64 -4.45 -7.05
N LYS A 239 -5.95 -4.67 -7.30
CA LYS A 239 -6.94 -4.88 -6.23
C LYS A 239 -6.60 -6.16 -5.45
N GLN A 240 -6.26 -7.24 -6.14
CA GLN A 240 -5.85 -8.50 -5.51
C GLN A 240 -4.66 -8.30 -4.58
N ALA A 241 -3.59 -7.68 -5.08
CA ALA A 241 -2.36 -7.45 -4.31
C ALA A 241 -2.60 -6.56 -3.09
N ALA A 242 -3.39 -5.48 -3.23
CA ALA A 242 -3.74 -4.59 -2.14
C ALA A 242 -4.57 -5.31 -1.05
N LEU A 243 -5.59 -6.07 -1.43
CA LEU A 243 -6.42 -6.79 -0.47
C LEU A 243 -5.66 -7.93 0.22
N ALA A 244 -4.79 -8.64 -0.51
CA ALA A 244 -3.90 -9.65 0.06
C ALA A 244 -2.94 -9.07 1.10
N HIS A 245 -2.33 -7.93 0.76
CA HIS A 245 -1.49 -7.17 1.68
C HIS A 245 -2.26 -6.80 2.94
N TYR A 246 -3.41 -6.14 2.78
CA TYR A 246 -4.23 -5.67 3.91
C TYR A 246 -4.62 -6.82 4.83
N LYS A 247 -5.16 -7.92 4.29
CA LYS A 247 -5.59 -9.08 5.09
C LYS A 247 -4.44 -9.72 5.87
N LEU A 248 -3.25 -9.85 5.29
CA LEU A 248 -2.10 -10.40 6.02
C LEU A 248 -1.69 -9.49 7.19
N VAL A 249 -1.66 -8.16 6.97
CA VAL A 249 -1.36 -7.18 8.03
C VAL A 249 -2.43 -7.20 9.12
N TYR A 250 -3.70 -7.38 8.75
CA TYR A 250 -4.83 -7.45 9.67
C TYR A 250 -4.79 -8.70 10.57
N ILE A 251 -4.54 -9.89 9.99
CA ILE A 251 -4.36 -11.14 10.74
C ILE A 251 -3.13 -11.06 11.66
N HIS A 252 -2.08 -10.40 11.19
CA HIS A 252 -0.82 -10.19 11.91
C HIS A 252 -0.23 -11.50 12.46
N PRO A 253 0.09 -12.48 11.60
CA PRO A 253 0.39 -13.85 12.03
C PRO A 253 1.74 -14.04 12.73
N PHE A 254 2.66 -13.08 12.65
CA PHE A 254 4.03 -13.17 13.17
C PHE A 254 4.29 -12.21 14.32
N VAL A 255 5.33 -12.46 15.11
CA VAL A 255 5.77 -11.55 16.20
C VAL A 255 6.35 -10.25 15.64
N ASP A 256 7.11 -10.33 14.56
CA ASP A 256 7.65 -9.21 13.79
C ASP A 256 7.67 -9.61 12.29
N GLY A 257 7.95 -8.68 11.38
CA GLY A 257 8.12 -8.97 9.96
C GLY A 257 6.82 -9.00 9.15
N ASN A 258 5.67 -8.73 9.78
CA ASN A 258 4.35 -8.73 9.13
C ASN A 258 4.27 -7.74 7.96
N GLY A 259 4.64 -6.48 8.17
CA GLY A 259 4.61 -5.45 7.12
C GLY A 259 5.55 -5.78 5.95
N ARG A 260 6.78 -6.23 6.25
CA ARG A 260 7.77 -6.65 5.24
C ARG A 260 7.27 -7.85 4.43
N THR A 261 6.69 -8.85 5.09
CA THR A 261 6.13 -10.05 4.44
C THR A 261 4.89 -9.70 3.60
N ALA A 262 4.02 -8.81 4.08
CA ALA A 262 2.85 -8.35 3.33
C ALA A 262 3.21 -7.61 2.05
N ARG A 263 4.21 -6.71 2.09
CA ARG A 263 4.72 -6.02 0.90
C ARG A 263 5.39 -6.99 -0.09
N LEU A 264 6.06 -8.02 0.40
CA LEU A 264 6.60 -9.08 -0.45
C LEU A 264 5.52 -9.96 -1.08
N LEU A 265 4.47 -10.33 -0.34
CA LEU A 265 3.33 -11.09 -0.87
C LEU A 265 2.56 -10.28 -1.92
N MET A 266 2.34 -8.99 -1.67
CA MET A 266 1.78 -8.05 -2.63
C MET A 266 2.57 -8.06 -3.94
N ASN A 267 3.90 -7.94 -3.85
CA ASN A 267 4.77 -7.95 -5.01
C ASN A 267 4.83 -9.31 -5.70
N LEU A 268 4.72 -10.43 -4.99
CA LEU A 268 4.58 -11.75 -5.60
C LEU A 268 3.33 -11.82 -6.50
N ILE A 269 2.18 -11.35 -6.01
CA ILE A 269 0.92 -11.34 -6.77
C ILE A 269 1.05 -10.43 -8.01
N LEU A 270 1.60 -9.23 -7.84
CA LEU A 270 1.82 -8.30 -8.95
C LEU A 270 2.77 -8.87 -10.01
N MET A 271 3.89 -9.46 -9.58
CA MET A 271 4.88 -10.04 -10.49
C MET A 271 4.36 -11.25 -11.27
N ARG A 272 3.52 -12.08 -10.67
CA ARG A 272 2.80 -13.16 -11.37
C ARG A 272 1.88 -12.64 -12.48
N ASN A 273 1.40 -11.40 -12.34
CA ASN A 273 0.52 -10.74 -13.30
C ASN A 273 1.27 -9.77 -14.24
N GLY A 274 2.60 -9.90 -14.35
CA GLY A 274 3.40 -9.12 -15.31
C GLY A 274 3.71 -7.68 -14.88
N TYR A 275 3.43 -7.30 -13.63
CA TYR A 275 3.84 -6.00 -13.10
C TYR A 275 5.27 -6.07 -12.52
N PRO A 276 6.01 -4.95 -12.53
CA PRO A 276 7.26 -4.86 -11.80
C PRO A 276 7.02 -4.87 -10.28
N PRO A 277 8.06 -5.18 -9.46
CA PRO A 277 7.95 -5.04 -8.01
C PRO A 277 7.67 -3.58 -7.64
N VAL A 278 6.54 -3.34 -6.98
CA VAL A 278 6.06 -2.02 -6.59
C VAL A 278 6.76 -1.55 -5.33
N ILE A 279 7.13 -0.26 -5.32
CA ILE A 279 7.80 0.39 -4.21
C ILE A 279 6.80 1.30 -3.49
N ILE A 280 6.54 0.98 -2.22
CA ILE A 280 5.96 1.93 -1.27
C ILE A 280 7.13 2.72 -0.68
N ARG A 281 7.20 4.02 -0.96
CA ARG A 281 8.34 4.83 -0.54
C ARG A 281 8.26 5.17 0.95
N LYS A 282 9.42 5.35 1.60
CA LYS A 282 9.48 5.71 3.02
C LYS A 282 8.82 7.07 3.30
N GLN A 283 8.84 7.97 2.34
CA GLN A 283 8.22 9.30 2.40
C GLN A 283 6.70 9.19 2.50
N ASP A 284 6.14 8.13 1.91
CA ASP A 284 4.71 7.84 1.91
C ASP A 284 4.28 7.03 3.15
N ARG A 285 5.15 6.83 4.15
CA ARG A 285 4.89 6.03 5.36
C ARG A 285 3.60 6.46 6.08
N SER A 286 3.40 7.77 6.26
CA SER A 286 2.20 8.28 6.94
C SER A 286 0.92 7.98 6.15
N MET A 287 0.98 8.11 4.82
CA MET A 287 -0.12 7.78 3.92
C MET A 287 -0.44 6.29 3.93
N TYR A 288 0.59 5.45 3.84
CA TYR A 288 0.46 4.00 3.93
C TYR A 288 -0.26 3.55 5.20
N TYR A 289 0.14 4.06 6.38
CA TYR A 289 -0.52 3.72 7.64
C TYR A 289 -1.94 4.30 7.75
N ASN A 290 -2.18 5.52 7.26
CA ASN A 290 -3.53 6.09 7.24
C ASN A 290 -4.47 5.25 6.36
N ALA A 291 -4.05 4.84 5.17
CA ALA A 291 -4.86 4.01 4.29
C ALA A 291 -5.20 2.63 4.90
N ILE A 292 -4.28 2.03 5.68
CA ILE A 292 -4.56 0.81 6.45
C ILE A 292 -5.55 1.08 7.59
N GLN A 293 -5.43 2.22 8.27
CA GLN A 293 -6.37 2.60 9.32
C GLN A 293 -7.78 2.76 8.77
N LEU A 294 -7.95 3.46 7.64
CA LEU A 294 -9.25 3.59 6.96
C LEU A 294 -9.83 2.23 6.54
N ALA A 295 -8.97 1.29 6.13
CA ALA A 295 -9.37 -0.08 5.84
C ALA A 295 -9.88 -0.81 7.09
N ASN A 296 -9.24 -0.62 8.26
CA ASN A 296 -9.72 -1.15 9.54
C ASN A 296 -11.06 -0.51 9.98
N GLU A 297 -11.29 0.75 9.62
CA GLU A 297 -12.57 1.46 9.85
C GLU A 297 -13.68 1.03 8.86
N GLY A 298 -13.36 0.18 7.88
CA GLY A 298 -14.32 -0.47 6.98
C GLY A 298 -14.29 -0.01 5.52
N ASP A 299 -13.42 0.94 5.15
CA ASP A 299 -13.25 1.35 3.75
C ASP A 299 -11.85 1.01 3.23
N VAL A 300 -11.75 -0.09 2.48
CA VAL A 300 -10.48 -0.57 1.90
C VAL A 300 -10.08 0.17 0.63
N ARG A 301 -10.97 0.96 0.02
CA ARG A 301 -10.72 1.60 -1.29
C ARG A 301 -9.56 2.61 -1.27
N PRO A 302 -9.36 3.45 -0.23
CA PRO A 302 -8.18 4.29 -0.11
C PRO A 302 -6.86 3.50 -0.15
N PHE A 303 -6.83 2.30 0.47
CA PHE A 303 -5.65 1.44 0.41
C PHE A 303 -5.42 0.88 -1.00
N ILE A 304 -6.48 0.47 -1.70
CA ILE A 304 -6.38 0.03 -3.10
C ILE A 304 -5.84 1.14 -3.99
N ARG A 305 -6.40 2.37 -3.90
CA ARG A 305 -5.93 3.54 -4.66
C ARG A 305 -4.48 3.88 -4.34
N PHE A 306 -4.09 3.79 -3.08
CA PHE A 306 -2.70 3.98 -2.67
C PHE A 306 -1.75 2.99 -3.36
N ILE A 307 -2.09 1.70 -3.39
CA ILE A 307 -1.28 0.71 -4.10
C ILE A 307 -1.32 0.92 -5.62
N ALA A 308 -2.46 1.32 -6.19
CA ALA A 308 -2.59 1.67 -7.60
C ALA A 308 -1.65 2.84 -7.97
N HIS A 309 -1.64 3.90 -7.17
CA HIS A 309 -0.72 5.03 -7.35
C HIS A 309 0.74 4.61 -7.26
N CYS A 310 1.12 3.81 -6.25
CA CYS A 310 2.49 3.29 -6.15
C CYS A 310 2.86 2.42 -7.37
N THR A 311 1.91 1.65 -7.89
CA THR A 311 2.08 0.82 -9.09
C THR A 311 2.32 1.68 -10.31
N GLU A 312 1.50 2.71 -10.52
CA GLU A 312 1.65 3.65 -11.62
C GLU A 312 2.98 4.41 -11.56
N CYS A 313 3.36 4.91 -10.37
CA CYS A 313 4.64 5.57 -10.16
C CYS A 313 5.81 4.64 -10.52
N THR A 314 5.74 3.37 -10.12
CA THR A 314 6.75 2.38 -10.43
C THR A 314 6.83 2.14 -11.95
N LEU A 315 5.69 1.93 -12.63
CA LEU A 315 5.63 1.75 -14.08
C LEU A 315 6.22 2.94 -14.84
N ASN A 316 5.89 4.17 -14.43
CA ASN A 316 6.43 5.39 -15.05
C ASN A 316 7.97 5.42 -15.02
N VAL A 317 8.58 4.96 -13.94
CA VAL A 317 10.06 4.89 -13.83
C VAL A 317 10.65 3.92 -14.84
N TYR A 318 9.98 2.79 -15.07
CA TYR A 318 10.42 1.83 -16.08
C TYR A 318 10.23 2.35 -17.51
N LEU A 319 9.13 3.05 -17.79
CA LEU A 319 8.83 3.59 -19.13
C LEU A 319 9.74 4.78 -19.47
N HIS A 320 9.89 5.76 -18.57
CA HIS A 320 10.77 6.91 -18.75
C HIS A 320 12.27 6.54 -18.83
N ALA A 321 12.66 5.35 -18.35
CA ALA A 321 14.04 4.86 -18.47
C ALA A 321 14.49 4.71 -19.93
N GLN A 322 13.56 4.52 -20.86
CA GLN A 322 13.87 4.51 -22.29
C GLN A 322 14.21 5.91 -22.82
N GLU A 323 13.46 6.93 -22.39
CA GLU A 323 13.57 8.29 -22.94
C GLU A 323 14.79 9.04 -22.37
N TYR A 324 15.10 8.84 -21.08
CA TYR A 324 16.09 9.66 -20.36
C TYR A 324 17.29 8.87 -19.79
N GLY A 325 17.32 7.55 -19.97
CA GLY A 325 18.39 6.69 -19.46
C GLY A 325 18.58 6.82 -17.95
N ALA A 326 19.82 7.01 -17.48
CA ALA A 326 20.18 7.02 -16.05
C ALA A 326 19.63 8.24 -15.25
N LYS A 327 19.10 9.27 -15.91
CA LYS A 327 18.53 10.47 -15.24
C LYS A 327 17.09 10.26 -14.73
N CYS A 328 16.46 9.14 -15.08
CA CYS A 328 15.05 8.86 -14.81
C CYS A 328 14.72 8.66 -13.31
N LEU A 329 15.70 8.31 -12.47
CA LEU A 329 15.48 7.99 -11.05
C LEU A 329 15.00 9.18 -10.20
N MET A 330 15.16 10.41 -10.69
CA MET A 330 14.58 11.60 -10.05
C MET A 330 13.04 11.58 -10.04
N ALA A 331 12.41 10.77 -10.90
CA ALA A 331 10.95 10.60 -10.92
C ALA A 331 10.39 9.85 -9.70
N LEU A 332 11.21 9.06 -8.99
CA LEU A 332 10.81 8.47 -7.70
C LEU A 332 10.84 9.47 -6.55
N GLU A 333 11.51 10.61 -6.71
CA GLU A 333 11.80 11.55 -5.64
C GLU A 333 10.80 12.73 -5.55
N GLN A 334 9.98 12.95 -6.58
CA GLN A 334 9.08 14.12 -6.61
C GLN A 334 7.62 13.75 -6.89
N PRO A 335 6.80 13.68 -5.85
CA PRO A 335 5.35 13.74 -6.02
C PRO A 335 4.91 15.20 -6.25
N LYS A 336 3.96 15.42 -7.15
CA LYS A 336 3.24 16.70 -7.16
C LYS A 336 2.24 16.68 -5.99
N LYS A 337 2.21 17.76 -5.20
CA LYS A 337 1.29 17.92 -4.04
C LYS A 337 -0.20 17.65 -4.36
N GLN A 338 -0.58 17.75 -5.63
CA GLN A 338 -1.94 17.65 -6.11
C GLN A 338 -2.43 16.20 -6.23
N ASP A 339 -1.55 15.26 -6.58
CA ASP A 339 -1.89 13.83 -6.71
C ASP A 339 -2.27 13.19 -5.36
N TYR A 340 -1.84 13.80 -4.26
CA TYR A 340 -2.02 13.26 -2.90
C TYR A 340 -3.41 13.39 -2.32
N ASN A 341 -4.19 14.37 -2.79
CA ASN A 341 -5.52 14.58 -2.24
C ASN A 341 -6.53 13.53 -2.75
N ASP A 342 -6.29 13.01 -3.96
CA ASP A 342 -7.18 12.06 -4.62
C ASP A 342 -6.98 10.61 -4.12
N ILE A 343 -5.83 10.30 -3.52
CA ILE A 343 -5.43 8.93 -3.15
C ILE A 343 -5.88 8.57 -1.73
N ILE A 344 -5.69 9.48 -0.77
CA ILE A 344 -6.10 9.29 0.64
C ILE A 344 -6.89 10.52 1.10
N PRO A 345 -8.16 10.35 1.49
CA PRO A 345 -8.89 11.37 2.22
C PRO A 345 -8.16 11.64 3.54
N LEU A 346 -7.66 12.88 3.72
CA LEU A 346 -7.00 13.32 4.95
C LEU A 346 -7.99 13.47 6.10
#